data_AF-A0A7X3IJ33-F1
#
_entry.id   AF-A0A7X3IJ33-F1
#
_cell.length_a   1.000
_cell.length_b   1.000
_cell.length_c   1.000
_cell.angle_alpha   90.00
_cell.angle_beta   90.00
_cell.angle_gamma   90.00
#
_symmetry.space_group_name_H-M   'P 1'
#
loop_
_entity.id
_entity.type
_entity.pdbx_description
1 polymer ?
#
loop_
_entity_poly.entity_id
_entity_poly.type
_entity_poly.pdbx_seq_one_letter_code
_entity_poly.pdbx_strand_id
1 'polypeptide(L)'
;MNLSKIKPKLKGESDKYSWNLYRFLNKIAKDKYINNQLRIYWNHHSRWDGEHLPFTKDVSNLMQLIISPYGDKFTGYFMNTVLQKGNCEFISLCPWKEEDLLDVTDWFFDTYEKIGRCIFDPEHNGWMLGTDSRYTYVNNTRKCNWCGQWHQKQIVKKTRIERKVEWV
;
A
#
# COMPACT_ATOMS: atom_id res chain seq x y z
N MET A 1 13.96 -1.22 -12.64
CA MET A 1 13.36 -1.96 -11.50
C MET A 1 13.94 -3.38 -11.44
N ASN A 2 14.47 -3.81 -10.29
CA ASN A 2 14.93 -5.20 -10.09
C ASN A 2 13.95 -5.96 -9.18
N LEU A 3 13.03 -6.72 -9.78
CA LEU A 3 11.99 -7.44 -9.03
C LEU A 3 12.54 -8.49 -8.05
N SER A 4 13.77 -8.98 -8.26
CA SER A 4 14.38 -9.96 -7.35
C SER A 4 14.59 -9.40 -5.94
N LYS A 5 14.75 -8.07 -5.81
CA LYS A 5 14.94 -7.39 -4.52
C LYS A 5 13.69 -7.30 -3.66
N ILE A 6 12.51 -7.40 -4.29
CA ILE A 6 11.20 -7.32 -3.61
C ILE A 6 10.45 -8.66 -3.64
N LYS A 7 11.17 -9.75 -3.90
CA LYS A 7 10.63 -11.11 -3.86
C LYS A 7 10.47 -11.54 -2.38
N PRO A 8 9.27 -11.96 -1.95
CA PRO A 8 9.11 -12.54 -0.61
C PRO A 8 9.93 -13.84 -0.46
N LYS A 9 10.46 -14.08 0.74
CA LYS A 9 11.37 -15.19 1.03
C LYS A 9 10.66 -16.55 1.09
N LEU A 10 9.52 -16.60 1.76
CA LEU A 10 8.78 -17.84 2.04
C LEU A 10 7.57 -17.95 1.12
N LYS A 11 7.43 -19.06 0.39
CA LYS A 11 6.33 -19.25 -0.58
C LYS A 11 4.98 -19.38 0.14
N GLY A 12 4.03 -18.51 -0.20
CA GLY A 12 2.67 -18.53 0.36
C GLY A 12 2.51 -17.75 1.66
N GLU A 13 3.62 -17.31 2.27
CA GLU A 13 3.63 -16.44 3.44
C GLU A 13 4.06 -15.03 3.03
N SER A 14 3.29 -14.02 3.43
CA SER A 14 3.69 -12.63 3.20
C SER A 14 4.69 -12.21 4.28
N ASP A 15 5.90 -11.83 3.88
CA ASP A 15 6.95 -11.32 4.76
C ASP A 15 7.01 -9.78 4.67
N LYS A 16 8.21 -9.20 4.62
CA LYS A 16 8.44 -7.79 4.30
C LYS A 16 7.75 -7.37 2.99
N TYR A 17 7.63 -8.26 2.01
CA TYR A 17 7.07 -7.98 0.70
C TYR A 17 5.77 -8.76 0.45
N SER A 18 4.91 -8.21 -0.41
CA SER A 18 3.63 -8.83 -0.75
C SER A 18 3.81 -9.83 -1.90
N TRP A 19 3.40 -11.08 -1.69
CA TRP A 19 3.35 -12.09 -2.76
C TRP A 19 2.45 -11.70 -3.90
N ASN A 20 1.31 -11.10 -3.59
CA ASN A 20 0.35 -10.69 -4.60
C ASN A 20 0.94 -9.62 -5.50
N LEU A 21 1.56 -8.60 -4.91
CA LEU A 21 2.23 -7.55 -5.68
C LEU A 21 3.41 -8.11 -6.48
N TYR A 22 4.27 -8.93 -5.86
CA TYR A 22 5.40 -9.55 -6.57
C TYR A 22 4.94 -10.39 -7.75
N ARG A 23 3.93 -11.26 -7.59
CA ARG A 23 3.39 -12.09 -8.68
C ARG A 23 2.82 -11.25 -9.80
N PHE A 24 2.07 -10.21 -9.45
CA PHE A 24 1.47 -9.29 -10.39
C PHE A 24 2.54 -8.56 -11.23
N LEU A 25 3.51 -7.93 -10.56
CA LEU A 25 4.62 -7.24 -11.22
C LEU A 25 5.48 -8.20 -12.05
N ASN A 26 5.74 -9.41 -11.55
CA ASN A 26 6.51 -10.42 -12.27
C ASN A 26 5.76 -10.98 -13.48
N LYS A 27 4.42 -11.01 -13.45
CA LYS A 27 3.60 -11.33 -14.63
C LYS A 27 3.74 -10.25 -15.69
N ILE A 28 3.64 -8.98 -15.28
CA ILE A 28 3.78 -7.82 -16.19
C ILE A 28 5.20 -7.75 -16.78
N ALA A 29 6.24 -7.91 -15.97
CA ALA A 29 7.62 -7.79 -16.42
C ALA A 29 8.05 -8.89 -17.42
N LYS A 30 7.34 -10.03 -17.45
CA LYS A 30 7.55 -11.08 -18.46
C LYS A 30 6.92 -10.75 -19.80
N ASP A 31 5.99 -9.80 -19.85
CA ASP A 31 5.43 -9.33 -21.09
C ASP A 31 6.44 -8.40 -21.79
N LYS A 32 6.96 -8.88 -22.92
CA LYS A 32 7.97 -8.17 -23.72
C LYS A 32 7.50 -6.80 -24.21
N TYR A 33 6.19 -6.57 -24.31
CA TYR A 33 5.63 -5.30 -24.76
C TYR A 33 5.45 -4.30 -23.62
N ILE A 34 5.48 -4.76 -22.37
CA ILE A 34 5.24 -3.94 -21.18
C ILE A 34 6.54 -3.66 -20.41
N ASN A 35 7.58 -4.48 -20.62
CA ASN A 35 8.87 -4.31 -20.00
C ASN A 35 9.42 -2.88 -20.27
N ASN A 36 9.70 -2.13 -19.20
CA ASN A 36 10.09 -0.70 -19.16
C ASN A 36 8.97 0.36 -19.23
N GLN A 37 7.73 -0.03 -19.51
CA GLN A 37 6.60 0.91 -19.57
C GLN A 37 5.89 1.07 -18.22
N LEU A 38 6.02 0.10 -17.32
CA LEU A 38 5.39 0.13 -16.01
C LEU A 38 5.59 1.47 -15.29
N ARG A 39 4.48 2.08 -14.86
CA ARG A 39 4.45 3.28 -14.01
C ARG A 39 3.57 3.08 -12.80
N ILE A 40 3.89 3.81 -11.73
CA ILE A 40 3.07 3.92 -10.53
C ILE A 40 2.61 5.37 -10.44
N TYR A 41 1.31 5.59 -10.46
CA TYR A 41 0.72 6.91 -10.33
C TYR A 41 0.07 7.09 -8.97
N TRP A 42 0.15 8.31 -8.44
CA TRP A 42 -0.68 8.80 -7.35
C TRP A 42 -1.86 9.55 -7.94
N ASN A 43 -3.08 9.16 -7.57
CA ASN A 43 -4.28 9.91 -7.89
C ASN A 43 -4.52 11.03 -6.88
N HIS A 44 -4.53 12.27 -7.35
CA HIS A 44 -4.87 13.43 -6.55
C HIS A 44 -6.35 13.51 -6.19
N HIS A 45 -7.22 12.68 -6.76
CA HIS A 45 -8.65 12.65 -6.41
C HIS A 45 -9.00 11.40 -5.63
N SER A 46 -9.56 11.62 -4.44
CA SER A 46 -10.09 10.56 -3.60
C SER A 46 -11.16 9.76 -4.35
N ARG A 47 -10.97 8.44 -4.42
CA ARG A 47 -11.95 7.50 -4.95
C ARG A 47 -13.30 7.46 -4.22
N TRP A 48 -13.39 8.06 -3.03
CA TRP A 48 -14.57 7.92 -2.16
C TRP A 48 -15.52 9.09 -2.29
N ASP A 49 -14.98 10.30 -2.32
CA ASP A 49 -15.69 11.57 -2.26
C ASP A 49 -15.22 12.56 -3.34
N GLY A 50 -14.18 12.22 -4.11
CA GLY A 50 -13.62 13.07 -5.17
C GLY A 50 -12.73 14.21 -4.66
N GLU A 51 -12.50 14.32 -3.35
CA GLU A 51 -11.69 15.39 -2.77
C GLU A 51 -10.24 15.36 -3.26
N HIS A 52 -9.64 16.54 -3.36
CA HIS A 52 -8.23 16.67 -3.71
C HIS A 52 -7.33 16.22 -2.54
N LEU A 53 -6.48 15.23 -2.80
CA LEU A 53 -5.51 14.66 -1.89
C LEU A 53 -4.10 14.93 -2.41
N PRO A 54 -3.34 15.85 -1.79
CA PRO A 54 -1.96 16.09 -2.18
C PRO A 54 -1.12 14.85 -1.87
N PHE A 55 -0.17 14.57 -2.77
CA PHE A 55 0.84 13.57 -2.49
C PHE A 55 1.79 14.10 -1.42
N THR A 56 1.86 13.41 -0.28
CA THR A 56 2.91 13.60 0.73
C THR A 56 3.83 12.39 0.69
N LYS A 57 4.94 12.37 1.43
CA LYS A 57 5.75 11.13 1.57
C LYS A 57 5.34 10.31 2.81
N ASP A 58 4.54 10.90 3.67
CA ASP A 58 4.10 10.37 4.97
C ASP A 58 2.76 9.62 4.86
N VAL A 59 2.44 9.13 3.66
CA VAL A 59 1.07 8.93 3.18
C VAL A 59 0.27 7.87 3.92
N SER A 60 -0.87 8.30 4.46
CA SER A 60 -1.89 7.46 5.12
C SER A 60 -2.99 6.94 4.18
N ASN A 61 -2.98 7.27 2.88
CA ASN A 61 -4.08 6.94 1.97
C ASN A 61 -3.64 6.22 0.69
N LEU A 62 -3.41 4.93 0.82
CA LEU A 62 -2.79 4.06 -0.20
C LEU A 62 -3.77 3.61 -1.27
N MET A 63 -5.02 4.04 -1.13
CA MET A 63 -6.09 3.83 -2.08
C MET A 63 -5.90 4.64 -3.36
N GLN A 64 -4.98 5.62 -3.36
CA GLN A 64 -4.68 6.46 -4.51
C GLN A 64 -3.59 5.92 -5.43
N LEU A 65 -2.84 4.89 -4.99
CA LEU A 65 -1.78 4.32 -5.83
C LEU A 65 -2.37 3.45 -6.94
N ILE A 66 -1.96 3.74 -8.17
CA ILE A 66 -2.38 3.05 -9.39
C ILE A 66 -1.13 2.48 -10.06
N ILE A 67 -1.19 1.21 -10.44
CA ILE A 67 -0.18 0.55 -11.27
C ILE A 67 -0.66 0.63 -12.72
N SER A 68 0.05 1.37 -13.56
CA SER A 68 -0.18 1.40 -15.01
C SER A 68 0.85 0.50 -15.69
N PRO A 69 0.47 -0.68 -16.22
CA PRO A 69 1.42 -1.57 -16.89
C PRO A 69 2.05 -0.88 -18.12
N TYR A 70 1.23 -0.25 -18.95
CA TYR A 70 1.66 0.35 -20.22
C TYR A 70 2.24 1.75 -20.08
N GLY A 71 2.31 2.28 -18.85
CA GLY A 71 2.78 3.63 -18.59
C GLY A 71 1.86 4.72 -19.13
N ASP A 72 0.70 4.35 -19.65
CA ASP A 72 -0.34 5.29 -20.00
C ASP A 72 -1.07 5.76 -18.73
N LYS A 73 -1.65 6.94 -18.81
CA LYS A 73 -2.45 7.55 -17.75
C LYS A 73 -3.94 7.24 -17.90
N PHE A 74 -4.30 6.32 -18.79
CA PHE A 74 -5.69 6.03 -19.17
C PHE A 74 -6.17 4.69 -18.64
N THR A 75 -5.26 3.81 -18.21
CA THR A 75 -5.59 2.48 -17.71
C THR A 75 -4.69 2.07 -16.57
N GLY A 76 -5.21 1.26 -15.66
CA GLY A 76 -4.39 0.77 -14.56
C GLY A 76 -5.11 -0.12 -13.59
N TYR A 77 -4.40 -0.44 -12.52
CA TYR A 77 -4.85 -1.28 -11.43
C TYR A 77 -4.61 -0.59 -10.10
N PHE A 78 -5.62 -0.49 -9.26
CA PHE A 78 -5.41 0.02 -7.92
C PHE A 78 -4.52 -0.91 -7.10
N MET A 79 -3.51 -0.31 -6.47
CA MET A 79 -2.53 -0.99 -5.62
C MET A 79 -3.21 -1.78 -4.50
N ASN A 80 -4.22 -1.21 -3.84
CA ASN A 80 -4.93 -1.87 -2.74
C ASN A 80 -5.59 -3.19 -3.19
N THR A 81 -6.17 -3.20 -4.40
CA THR A 81 -6.83 -4.39 -4.96
C THR A 81 -5.78 -5.44 -5.32
N VAL A 82 -4.64 -5.03 -5.90
CA VAL A 82 -3.53 -5.94 -6.20
C VAL A 82 -2.99 -6.57 -4.93
N LEU A 83 -2.78 -5.77 -3.87
CA LEU A 83 -2.30 -6.26 -2.58
C LEU A 83 -3.24 -7.30 -1.95
N GLN A 84 -4.55 -7.08 -2.02
CA GLN A 84 -5.55 -7.95 -1.38
C GLN A 84 -5.87 -9.21 -2.18
N LYS A 85 -6.15 -9.07 -3.49
CA LYS A 85 -6.72 -10.14 -4.32
C LYS A 85 -5.71 -10.79 -5.28
N GLY A 86 -4.58 -10.15 -5.58
CA GLY A 86 -3.57 -10.64 -6.51
C GLY A 86 -3.99 -10.69 -8.00
N ASN A 87 -5.29 -10.64 -8.30
CA ASN A 87 -5.90 -10.43 -9.60
C ASN A 87 -6.97 -9.34 -9.47
N CYS A 88 -7.08 -8.45 -10.46
CA CYS A 88 -7.88 -7.24 -10.36
C CYS A 88 -8.63 -6.91 -11.64
N GLU A 89 -9.74 -6.19 -11.48
CA GLU A 89 -10.43 -5.47 -12.54
C GLU A 89 -9.50 -4.39 -13.09
N PHE A 90 -9.25 -4.45 -14.40
CA PHE A 90 -8.55 -3.41 -15.15
C PHE A 90 -9.51 -2.24 -15.28
N ILE A 91 -9.13 -1.08 -14.74
CA ILE A 91 -9.99 0.11 -14.81
C ILE A 91 -9.51 1.03 -15.92
N SER A 92 -10.48 1.62 -16.61
CA SER A 92 -10.26 2.78 -17.44
C SER A 92 -10.19 4.01 -16.53
N LEU A 93 -9.03 4.65 -16.48
CA LEU A 93 -8.75 5.91 -15.78
C LEU A 93 -9.30 7.12 -16.55
N CYS A 94 -10.00 6.90 -17.68
CA CYS A 94 -10.55 7.92 -18.57
C CYS A 94 -11.40 9.05 -17.92
N PRO A 95 -12.04 8.91 -16.73
CA PRO A 95 -12.64 10.08 -16.07
C PRO A 95 -11.62 11.03 -15.41
N TRP A 96 -10.38 10.62 -15.19
CA TRP A 96 -9.33 11.45 -14.58
C TRP A 96 -8.46 12.09 -15.64
N LYS A 97 -8.09 13.35 -15.40
CA LYS A 97 -7.21 14.08 -16.29
C LYS A 97 -5.77 13.73 -16.01
N GLU A 98 -4.92 14.05 -16.99
CA GLU A 98 -3.48 13.84 -16.88
C GLU A 98 -2.84 14.58 -15.68
N GLU A 99 -3.39 15.76 -15.37
CA GLU A 99 -3.01 16.64 -14.26
C GLU A 99 -3.33 16.05 -12.88
N ASP A 100 -4.27 15.10 -12.81
CA ASP A 100 -4.69 14.45 -11.57
C ASP A 100 -3.73 13.32 -11.16
N LEU A 101 -2.81 12.93 -12.04
CA LEU A 101 -1.93 11.78 -11.88
C LEU A 101 -0.48 12.21 -11.78
N LEU A 102 0.10 12.02 -10.59
CA LEU A 102 1.52 12.22 -10.34
C LEU A 102 2.29 10.91 -10.52
N ASP A 103 3.32 10.90 -11.36
CA ASP A 103 4.24 9.76 -11.47
C ASP A 103 5.09 9.67 -10.20
N VAL A 104 4.92 8.58 -9.46
CA VAL A 104 5.65 8.29 -8.22
C VAL A 104 6.45 6.99 -8.33
N THR A 105 6.75 6.54 -9.55
CA THR A 105 7.38 5.23 -9.82
C THR A 105 8.68 5.03 -9.05
N ASP A 106 9.62 5.98 -9.15
CA ASP A 106 10.93 5.85 -8.50
C ASP A 106 10.80 5.89 -6.98
N TRP A 107 10.06 6.89 -6.46
CA TRP A 107 9.77 6.98 -5.03
C TRP A 107 9.14 5.70 -4.49
N PHE A 108 8.18 5.13 -5.22
CA PHE A 108 7.48 3.92 -4.80
C PHE A 108 8.45 2.75 -4.69
N PHE A 109 9.25 2.47 -5.73
CA PHE A 109 10.17 1.33 -5.70
C PHE A 109 11.28 1.50 -4.67
N ASP A 110 11.86 2.69 -4.55
CA ASP A 110 12.89 2.98 -3.56
C ASP A 110 12.36 2.80 -2.13
N THR A 111 11.17 3.34 -1.87
CA THR A 111 10.53 3.24 -0.55
C THR A 111 10.11 1.81 -0.26
N TYR A 112 9.51 1.13 -1.24
CA TYR A 112 9.04 -0.24 -1.06
C TYR A 112 10.20 -1.22 -0.86
N GLU A 113 11.30 -1.08 -1.57
CA GLU A 113 12.53 -1.85 -1.32
C GLU A 113 13.03 -1.64 0.12
N LYS A 114 12.98 -0.39 0.62
CA LYS A 114 13.46 -0.04 1.95
C LYS A 114 12.58 -0.58 3.08
N ILE A 115 11.30 -0.23 3.09
CA ILE A 115 10.39 -0.50 4.23
C ILE A 115 9.32 -1.56 3.94
N GLY A 116 9.30 -2.11 2.72
CA GLY A 116 8.37 -3.15 2.32
C GLY A 116 6.93 -2.71 2.50
N ARG A 117 6.12 -3.62 3.01
CA ARG A 117 4.69 -3.41 3.24
C ARG A 117 4.36 -2.31 4.27
N CYS A 118 5.33 -1.83 5.06
CA CYS A 118 5.09 -0.68 5.93
C CYS A 118 4.85 0.62 5.16
N ILE A 119 5.21 0.71 3.87
CA ILE A 119 4.75 1.82 3.01
C ILE A 119 3.21 1.89 3.03
N PHE A 120 2.55 0.73 3.20
CA PHE A 120 1.11 0.59 3.20
C PHE A 120 0.48 0.63 4.60
N ASP A 121 1.27 0.77 5.66
CA ASP A 121 0.73 0.86 7.02
C ASP A 121 1.75 1.59 7.89
N PRO A 122 1.96 2.90 7.64
CA PRO A 122 2.98 3.69 8.32
C PRO A 122 2.72 3.75 9.83
N GLU A 123 1.45 3.72 10.24
CA GLU A 123 1.03 3.73 11.65
C GLU A 123 1.11 2.35 12.33
N HIS A 124 1.40 1.28 11.58
CA HIS A 124 1.57 -0.06 12.14
C HIS A 124 0.28 -0.61 12.81
N ASN A 125 -0.87 -0.27 12.22
CA ASN A 125 -2.21 -0.64 12.69
C ASN A 125 -2.54 -2.11 12.45
N GLY A 126 -1.79 -2.81 11.59
CA GLY A 126 -1.91 -4.26 11.41
C GLY A 126 -3.13 -4.70 10.60
N TRP A 127 -3.65 -3.83 9.73
CA TRP A 127 -4.86 -4.09 8.95
C TRP A 127 -4.61 -5.00 7.72
N MET A 128 -3.36 -5.20 7.32
CA MET A 128 -3.03 -5.97 6.11
C MET A 128 -2.97 -7.49 6.37
N LEU A 129 -3.28 -8.31 5.36
CA LEU A 129 -3.21 -9.78 5.43
C LEU A 129 -1.79 -10.31 5.72
N GLY A 130 -1.63 -11.38 6.50
CA GLY A 130 -0.32 -11.99 6.76
C GLY A 130 0.60 -11.09 7.61
N THR A 131 0.06 -10.49 8.67
CA THR A 131 0.80 -9.70 9.66
C THR A 131 1.30 -10.53 10.85
N ASP A 132 1.02 -11.83 10.87
CA ASP A 132 1.25 -12.69 12.05
C ASP A 132 2.72 -12.69 12.50
N SER A 133 3.65 -12.65 11.55
CA SER A 133 5.10 -12.58 11.79
C SER A 133 5.68 -11.16 11.73
N ARG A 134 4.83 -10.13 11.66
CA ARG A 134 5.28 -8.73 11.48
C ARG A 134 6.05 -8.20 12.68
N TYR A 135 5.75 -8.66 13.89
CA TYR A 135 6.33 -8.10 15.11
C TYR A 135 7.13 -9.13 15.90
N THR A 136 8.33 -8.73 16.32
CA THR A 136 9.08 -9.41 17.38
C THR A 136 8.91 -8.60 18.66
N TYR A 137 8.42 -9.25 19.71
CA TYR A 137 8.14 -8.63 21.00
C TYR A 137 9.32 -8.79 21.95
N VAL A 138 9.68 -7.70 22.63
CA VAL A 138 10.72 -7.67 23.68
C VAL A 138 10.19 -6.83 24.83
N ASN A 139 9.81 -7.47 25.95
CA ASN A 139 9.19 -6.81 27.11
C ASN A 139 7.98 -5.94 26.72
N ASN A 140 8.05 -4.63 27.02
CA ASN A 140 7.02 -3.64 26.69
C ASN A 140 7.25 -2.96 25.34
N THR A 141 8.09 -3.53 24.47
CA THR A 141 8.37 -3.01 23.14
C THR A 141 8.13 -4.08 22.08
N ARG A 142 7.88 -3.64 20.84
CA ARG A 142 7.86 -4.51 19.66
C ARG A 142 8.69 -3.89 18.55
N LYS A 143 9.41 -4.71 17.81
CA LYS A 143 10.12 -4.33 16.59
C LYS A 143 9.33 -4.80 15.38
N CYS A 144 9.11 -3.94 14.41
CA CYS A 144 8.54 -4.34 13.12
C CYS A 144 9.61 -5.04 12.28
N ASN A 145 9.35 -6.29 11.87
CA ASN A 145 10.23 -7.11 11.05
C ASN A 145 10.30 -6.66 9.59
N TRP A 146 9.43 -5.73 9.16
CA TRP A 146 9.41 -5.22 7.79
C TRP A 146 10.25 -3.95 7.64
N CYS A 147 10.00 -2.93 8.47
CA CYS A 147 10.72 -1.65 8.41
C CYS A 147 11.82 -1.49 9.47
N GLY A 148 11.84 -2.35 10.51
CA GLY A 148 12.81 -2.29 11.60
C GLY A 148 12.48 -1.31 12.74
N GLN A 149 11.39 -0.53 12.64
CA GLN A 149 11.01 0.44 13.67
C GLN A 149 10.63 -0.22 14.99
N TRP A 150 10.96 0.45 16.10
CA TRP A 150 10.60 0.05 17.45
C TRP A 150 9.40 0.84 17.96
N HIS A 151 8.49 0.14 18.62
CA HIS A 151 7.24 0.70 19.14
C HIS A 151 7.16 0.35 20.62
N GLN A 152 6.82 1.34 21.45
CA GLN A 152 6.60 1.15 22.87
C GLN A 152 5.12 0.92 23.15
N LYS A 153 4.80 -0.06 24.01
CA LYS A 153 3.44 -0.32 24.47
C LYS A 153 2.99 0.84 25.36
N GLN A 154 1.96 1.56 24.93
CA GLN A 154 1.25 2.54 25.75
C GLN A 154 -0.12 1.97 26.12
N ILE A 155 -0.46 2.03 27.41
CA ILE A 155 -1.79 1.62 27.91
C ILE A 155 -2.59 2.90 28.11
N VAL A 156 -3.62 3.08 27.29
CA VAL A 156 -4.50 4.27 27.35
C VAL A 156 -5.88 3.84 27.84
N LYS A 157 -6.37 4.48 28.91
CA LYS A 157 -7.73 4.27 29.42
C LYS A 157 -8.72 5.10 28.59
N LYS A 158 -9.73 4.46 28.02
CA LYS A 158 -10.86 5.13 27.36
C LYS A 158 -12.10 5.03 28.25
N THR A 159 -12.72 6.16 28.59
CA THR A 159 -13.99 6.22 29.34
C THR A 159 -15.07 6.76 28.42
N ARG A 160 -16.14 5.99 28.20
CA ARG A 160 -17.33 6.42 27.47
C ARG A 160 -18.35 6.93 28.48
N ILE A 161 -18.74 8.19 28.37
CA ILE A 161 -19.78 8.81 29.19
C ILE A 161 -21.05 8.88 28.34
N GLU A 162 -22.11 8.22 28.79
CA GLU A 162 -23.45 8.34 28.17
C GLU A 162 -24.36 9.12 29.11
N ARG A 163 -25.01 10.15 28.58
CA ARG A 163 -26.09 10.88 29.28
C ARG A 163 -27.41 10.42 28.71
N LYS A 164 -28.31 9.92 29.56
CA LYS A 164 -29.70 9.66 29.22
C LYS A 164 -30.58 10.72 29.85
N VAL A 165 -31.50 11.27 29.07
CA VAL A 165 -32.55 12.17 29.54
C VAL A 165 -33.84 11.37 29.50
N GLU A 166 -34.48 11.24 30.67
CA GLU A 166 -35.80 10.62 30.80
C GLU A 166 -36.77 11.73 31.24
N TRP A 167 -37.91 11.81 30.54
CA TRP A 167 -39.02 12.66 30.96
C TRP A 167 -39.93 11.84 31.87
N VAL A 168 -40.22 12.35 33.07
CA VAL A 168 -41.16 11.76 34.04
C VAL A 168 -42.53 12.38 33.86
#